data_AF-A0A7J4BA57-F1
#
_entry.id   AF-A0A7J4BA57-F1
#
_cell.length_a   1.000
_cell.length_b   1.000
_cell.length_c   1.000
_cell.angle_alpha   90.00
_cell.angle_beta   90.00
_cell.angle_gamma   90.00
#
_symmetry.space_group_name_H-M   'P 1'
#
loop_
_entity.id
_entity.type
_entity.pdbx_description
1 polymer ?
#
loop_
_entity_poly.entity_id
_entity_poly.type
_entity_poly.pdbx_seq_one_letter_code
_entity_poly.pdbx_strand_id
1 'polypeptide(L)'
;MPRCMRGPWRCRGRPPVRVESRLNLEEVFYLPVKVVKGLQPAEFVEVYDYEVEALKLVHLDELSVDEASARMGVSKATFWRILESCRVKIATALVEGKPLKLVSKSREGAGRSTEA
;
A
#
# COMPACT_ATOMS: atom_id res chain seq x y z
N MET A 1 -36.57 17.25 -19.17
CA MET A 1 -36.57 15.89 -19.75
C MET A 1 -35.51 15.83 -20.84
N PRO A 2 -34.40 15.06 -20.71
CA PRO A 2 -33.42 15.02 -21.78
C PRO A 2 -33.92 14.12 -22.91
N ARG A 3 -34.12 14.73 -24.08
CA ARG A 3 -34.32 14.07 -25.37
C ARG A 3 -33.00 13.44 -25.81
N CYS A 4 -32.70 12.24 -25.35
CA CYS A 4 -31.56 11.45 -25.82
C CYS A 4 -31.98 10.01 -26.20
N MET A 5 -33.15 9.83 -26.83
CA MET A 5 -33.57 8.52 -27.31
C MET A 5 -34.30 8.64 -28.64
N ARG A 6 -33.54 8.52 -29.74
CA ARG A 6 -33.96 8.02 -31.07
C ARG A 6 -32.75 8.13 -32.02
N GLY A 7 -31.93 7.07 -32.07
CA GLY A 7 -30.84 6.91 -33.04
C GLY A 7 -30.00 5.66 -32.76
N PRO A 8 -29.36 5.01 -33.76
CA PRO A 8 -28.69 3.71 -33.63
C PRO A 8 -27.37 3.74 -32.85
N TRP A 9 -26.95 4.92 -32.40
CA TRP A 9 -25.70 5.16 -31.71
C TRP A 9 -25.84 4.74 -30.25
N ARG A 10 -25.80 3.42 -30.02
CA ARG A 10 -25.53 2.88 -28.69
C ARG A 10 -24.26 3.55 -28.17
N CYS A 11 -24.32 4.05 -26.94
CA CYS A 11 -23.17 4.44 -26.16
C CYS A 11 -22.23 3.23 -26.04
N ARG A 12 -21.38 3.03 -27.05
CA ARG A 12 -20.24 2.14 -26.93
C ARG A 12 -19.29 2.93 -26.02
N GLY A 13 -19.34 2.63 -24.73
CA GLY A 13 -18.35 3.13 -23.77
C GLY A 13 -16.94 2.91 -24.32
N ARG A 14 -15.96 3.61 -23.74
CA ARG A 14 -14.56 3.49 -24.17
C ARG A 14 -14.22 1.99 -24.30
N PRO A 15 -13.84 1.51 -25.51
CA PRO A 15 -13.52 0.11 -25.68
C PRO A 15 -12.47 -0.32 -24.65
N PRO A 16 -12.56 -1.55 -24.12
CA PRO A 16 -11.65 -2.00 -23.07
C PRO A 16 -10.21 -1.86 -23.55
N VAL A 17 -9.38 -1.20 -22.74
CA VAL A 17 -7.95 -1.08 -23.01
C VAL A 17 -7.33 -2.45 -22.80
N ARG A 18 -6.56 -2.93 -23.78
CA ARG A 18 -5.76 -4.15 -23.62
C ARG A 18 -4.68 -3.87 -22.59
N VAL A 19 -4.69 -4.63 -21.51
CA VAL A 19 -3.63 -4.58 -20.49
C VAL A 19 -2.59 -5.61 -20.89
N GLU A 20 -1.41 -5.15 -21.28
CA GLU A 20 -0.27 -6.00 -21.58
C GLU A 20 0.72 -5.92 -20.42
N SER A 21 1.06 -7.08 -19.83
CA SER A 21 2.16 -7.17 -18.87
C SER A 21 3.45 -7.50 -19.62
N ARG A 22 4.53 -6.79 -19.29
CA ARG A 22 5.90 -7.09 -19.77
C ARG A 22 6.75 -7.79 -18.71
N LEU A 23 6.17 -8.07 -17.54
CA LEU A 23 6.87 -8.73 -16.44
C LEU A 23 6.82 -10.25 -16.64
N ASN A 24 7.98 -10.90 -16.57
CA ASN A 24 8.10 -12.35 -16.52
C ASN A 24 8.19 -12.78 -15.05
N LEU A 25 7.03 -13.03 -14.43
CA LEU A 25 6.97 -13.50 -13.05
C LEU A 25 6.93 -15.03 -13.03
N GLU A 26 7.76 -15.65 -12.19
CA GLU A 26 7.64 -17.06 -11.87
C GLU A 26 6.47 -17.29 -10.90
N GLU A 27 5.86 -18.47 -10.93
CA GLU A 27 4.80 -18.83 -9.98
C GLU A 27 5.42 -19.07 -8.60
N VAL A 28 5.23 -18.13 -7.68
CA VAL A 28 5.81 -18.17 -6.33
C VAL A 28 4.75 -17.85 -5.27
N PHE A 29 4.73 -18.62 -4.18
CA PHE A 29 3.92 -18.35 -3.00
C PHE A 29 4.65 -17.43 -2.02
N TYR A 30 4.06 -16.27 -1.68
CA TYR A 30 4.54 -15.40 -0.60
C TYR A 30 3.88 -15.78 0.72
N LEU A 31 4.56 -16.61 1.52
CA LEU A 31 4.03 -17.09 2.80
C LEU A 31 4.48 -16.22 3.98
N PRO A 32 3.58 -15.84 4.90
CA PRO A 32 3.95 -15.14 6.13
C PRO A 32 4.60 -16.13 7.11
N VAL A 33 5.92 -16.06 7.25
CA VAL A 33 6.69 -16.88 8.19
C VAL A 33 7.08 -16.05 9.42
N LYS A 34 6.97 -16.64 10.61
CA LYS A 34 7.52 -16.03 11.84
C LYS A 34 9.04 -16.11 11.78
N VAL A 35 9.71 -15.07 12.28
CA VAL A 35 11.17 -15.03 12.33
C VAL A 35 11.67 -16.10 13.30
N VAL A 36 12.47 -17.04 12.79
CA VAL A 36 13.16 -18.05 13.59
C VAL A 36 14.64 -17.68 13.66
N LYS A 37 15.24 -17.79 14.85
CA LYS A 37 16.68 -17.55 15.03
C LYS A 37 17.46 -18.54 14.13
N GLY A 38 18.27 -18.01 13.22
CA GLY A 38 19.07 -18.80 12.27
C GLY A 38 18.50 -18.89 10.85
N LEU A 39 17.26 -18.44 10.61
CA LEU A 39 16.65 -18.41 9.28
C LEU A 39 16.35 -16.95 8.89
N GLN A 40 17.41 -16.19 8.66
CA GLN A 40 17.33 -14.81 8.16
C GLN A 40 17.82 -14.82 6.70
N PRO A 41 16.97 -14.51 5.71
CA PRO A 41 17.43 -14.35 4.34
C PRO A 41 18.45 -13.21 4.27
N ALA A 42 19.45 -13.33 3.40
CA ALA A 42 20.50 -12.33 3.23
C ALA A 42 19.94 -11.00 2.68
N GLU A 43 18.92 -11.09 1.82
CA GLU A 43 18.25 -9.92 1.25
C GLU A 43 16.76 -9.96 1.59
N PHE A 44 16.24 -8.83 2.06
CA PHE A 44 14.82 -8.62 2.35
C PHE A 44 14.48 -7.13 2.20
N VAL A 45 13.21 -6.83 2.03
CA VAL A 45 12.70 -5.46 2.03
C VAL A 45 11.99 -5.20 3.35
N GLU A 46 12.42 -4.17 4.09
CA GLU A 46 11.82 -3.79 5.36
C GLU A 46 10.60 -2.89 5.16
N VAL A 47 9.46 -3.33 5.67
CA VAL A 47 8.22 -2.55 5.71
C VAL A 47 7.85 -2.33 7.16
N TYR A 48 7.58 -1.08 7.50
CA TYR A 48 7.22 -0.69 8.85
C TYR A 48 5.73 -0.86 9.13
N ASP A 49 5.39 -1.06 10.39
CA ASP A 49 4.01 -1.11 10.89
C ASP A 49 3.15 0.09 10.42
N TYR A 50 3.67 1.32 10.54
CA TYR A 50 2.95 2.53 10.12
C TYR A 50 2.73 2.60 8.59
N GLU A 51 3.62 1.99 7.80
CA GLU A 51 3.44 1.91 6.34
C GLU A 51 2.31 0.95 5.98
N VAL A 52 2.28 -0.22 6.63
CA VAL A 52 1.20 -1.20 6.48
C VAL A 52 -0.14 -0.61 6.94
N GLU A 53 -0.14 0.15 8.05
CA GLU A 53 -1.33 0.83 8.54
C GLU A 53 -1.86 1.85 7.53
N ALA A 54 -1.00 2.69 6.95
CA ALA A 54 -1.39 3.64 5.92
C ALA A 54 -2.02 2.94 4.70
N LEU A 55 -1.43 1.82 4.27
CA LEU A 55 -1.92 1.03 3.14
C LEU A 55 -3.29 0.40 3.45
N LYS A 56 -3.46 -0.15 4.65
CA LYS A 56 -4.75 -0.68 5.12
C LYS A 56 -5.83 0.39 5.11
N LEU A 57 -5.57 1.56 5.70
CA LEU A 57 -6.58 2.62 5.84
C LEU A 57 -7.15 3.08 4.49
N VAL A 58 -6.30 3.18 3.47
CA VAL A 58 -6.71 3.66 2.14
C VAL A 58 -7.30 2.53 1.28
N HIS A 59 -6.68 1.36 1.27
CA HIS A 59 -7.01 0.31 0.30
C HIS A 59 -7.93 -0.78 0.83
N LEU A 60 -8.01 -0.97 2.15
CA LEU A 60 -8.88 -1.97 2.78
C LEU A 60 -10.04 -1.33 3.54
N ASP A 61 -9.79 -0.23 4.24
CA ASP A 61 -10.83 0.51 4.96
C ASP A 61 -11.49 1.58 4.08
N GLU A 62 -11.05 1.72 2.82
CA GLU A 62 -11.57 2.65 1.79
C GLU A 62 -11.69 4.11 2.23
N LEU A 63 -10.88 4.53 3.20
CA LEU A 63 -10.89 5.90 3.69
C LEU A 63 -10.26 6.85 2.67
N SER A 64 -10.76 8.08 2.65
CA SER A 64 -10.07 9.14 1.94
C SER A 64 -8.69 9.39 2.56
N VAL A 65 -7.75 9.91 1.77
CA VAL A 65 -6.41 10.27 2.27
C VAL A 65 -6.50 11.26 3.43
N ASP A 66 -7.50 12.14 3.40
CA ASP A 66 -7.74 13.13 4.43
C ASP A 66 -8.09 12.45 5.77
N GLU A 67 -9.06 11.55 5.77
CA GLU A 67 -9.48 10.78 6.94
C GLU A 67 -8.37 9.85 7.45
N ALA A 68 -7.68 9.17 6.54
CA ALA A 68 -6.57 8.27 6.89
C ALA A 68 -5.40 9.03 7.53
N SER A 69 -5.04 10.21 6.99
CA SER A 69 -4.00 11.06 7.56
C SER A 69 -4.37 11.59 8.96
N ALA A 70 -5.63 12.01 9.15
CA ALA A 70 -6.15 12.44 10.44
C ALA A 70 -6.13 11.29 11.46
N ARG A 71 -6.49 10.08 11.04
CA ARG A 71 -6.50 8.88 11.90
C ARG A 71 -5.10 8.46 12.34
N MET A 72 -4.09 8.64 11.50
CA MET A 72 -2.68 8.42 11.86
C MET A 72 -2.05 9.60 12.62
N GLY A 73 -2.75 10.74 12.76
CA GLY A 73 -2.23 11.93 13.43
C GLY A 73 -1.06 12.59 12.69
N VAL A 74 -1.03 12.48 11.35
CA VAL A 74 0.03 13.06 10.50
C VAL A 74 -0.56 14.00 9.45
N SER A 75 0.27 14.90 8.91
CA SER A 75 -0.16 15.74 7.78
C SER A 75 -0.45 14.89 6.53
N LYS A 76 -1.35 15.35 5.66
CA LYS A 76 -1.64 14.71 4.36
C LYS A 76 -0.38 14.45 3.53
N ALA A 77 0.55 15.42 3.51
CA ALA A 77 1.81 15.30 2.78
C ALA A 77 2.72 14.20 3.38
N THR A 78 2.78 14.10 4.70
CA THR A 78 3.51 13.03 5.39
C THR A 78 2.87 11.68 5.11
N PHE A 79 1.54 11.59 5.18
CA PHE A 79 0.79 10.38 4.88
C PHE A 79 1.06 9.88 3.45
N TRP A 80 1.01 10.78 2.47
CA TRP A 80 1.35 10.45 1.07
C TRP A 80 2.77 9.89 0.93
N ARG A 81 3.75 10.47 1.62
CA ARG A 81 5.14 9.97 1.60
C ARG A 81 5.25 8.57 2.20
N ILE A 82 4.53 8.31 3.30
CA ILE A 82 4.47 6.99 3.94
C ILE A 82 3.85 5.97 2.99
N LEU A 83 2.69 6.30 2.41
CA LEU A 83 1.95 5.43 1.51
C LEU A 83 2.77 5.12 0.25
N GLU A 84 3.42 6.13 -0.33
CA GLU A 84 4.28 5.96 -1.49
C GLU A 84 5.51 5.10 -1.17
N SER A 85 6.16 5.33 -0.02
CA SER A 85 7.29 4.50 0.41
C SER A 85 6.89 3.04 0.58
N CYS A 86 5.71 2.78 1.16
CA CYS A 86 5.14 1.44 1.28
C CYS A 86 4.92 0.78 -0.08
N ARG A 87 4.31 1.50 -1.03
CA ARG A 87 4.05 1.00 -2.39
C ARG A 87 5.31 0.64 -3.14
N VAL A 88 6.33 1.50 -3.09
CA VAL A 88 7.62 1.23 -3.71
C VAL A 88 8.25 -0.02 -3.11
N LYS A 89 8.27 -0.17 -1.79
CA LYS A 89 8.83 -1.36 -1.13
C LYS A 89 8.12 -2.65 -1.51
N ILE A 90 6.78 -2.64 -1.54
CA ILE A 90 5.99 -3.80 -1.94
C ILE A 90 6.25 -4.13 -3.40
N ALA A 91 6.26 -3.13 -4.29
CA ALA A 91 6.57 -3.32 -5.69
C ALA A 91 7.97 -3.91 -5.89
N THR A 92 8.99 -3.37 -5.21
CA THR A 92 10.36 -3.90 -5.24
C THR A 92 10.40 -5.35 -4.77
N ALA A 93 9.74 -5.68 -3.64
CA ALA A 93 9.70 -7.04 -3.13
C ALA A 93 9.06 -8.03 -4.10
N LEU A 94 8.00 -7.62 -4.80
CA LEU A 94 7.30 -8.46 -5.79
C LEU A 94 8.06 -8.60 -7.11
N VAL A 95 8.74 -7.55 -7.57
CA VAL A 95 9.50 -7.57 -8.83
C VAL A 95 10.84 -8.28 -8.67
N GLU A 96 11.53 -8.09 -7.55
CA GLU A 96 12.84 -8.71 -7.29
C GLU A 96 12.73 -10.09 -6.62
N GLY A 97 11.53 -10.55 -6.27
CA GLY A 97 11.35 -11.83 -5.58
C GLY A 97 11.84 -11.84 -4.13
N LYS A 98 11.92 -10.67 -3.47
CA LYS A 98 12.50 -10.52 -2.13
C LYS A 98 11.47 -10.73 -1.03
N PRO A 99 11.83 -11.42 0.07
CA PRO A 99 10.99 -11.50 1.26
C PRO A 99 10.70 -10.13 1.89
N LEU A 100 9.51 -9.98 2.45
CA LEU A 100 9.12 -8.81 3.24
C LEU A 100 9.39 -9.06 4.72
N LYS A 101 10.13 -8.14 5.36
CA LYS A 101 10.34 -8.14 6.82
C LYS A 101 9.52 -7.02 7.44
N LEU A 102 8.52 -7.39 8.24
CA LEU A 102 7.71 -6.42 8.98
C LEU A 102 8.44 -5.99 10.25
N VAL A 103 8.61 -4.68 10.41
CA VAL A 103 9.32 -4.08 11.55
C VAL A 103 8.39 -3.15 12.30
N SER A 104 8.23 -3.38 13.61
CA SER A 104 7.52 -2.46 14.48
C SER A 104 8.46 -1.35 14.92
N LYS A 105 8.08 -0.09 14.71
CA LYS A 105 8.84 1.03 15.28
C LYS A 105 8.36 1.24 16.72
N SER A 106 9.03 0.61 17.67
CA SER A 106 8.83 0.89 19.10
C SER A 106 8.92 2.41 19.30
N ARG A 107 7.84 3.04 19.76
CA ARG A 107 7.86 4.43 20.21
C ARG A 107 8.67 4.52 21.51
N GLU A 108 9.98 4.40 21.44
CA GLU A 108 10.84 4.84 22.53
C GLU A 108 10.78 6.37 22.55
N GLY A 109 9.95 6.94 23.44
CA GLY A 109 9.97 8.38 23.73
C GLY A 109 8.64 9.15 23.67
N ALA A 110 7.49 8.53 23.94
CA ALA A 110 6.28 9.29 24.31
C ALA A 110 6.16 9.45 25.84
N GLY A 111 7.24 9.87 26.47
CA GLY A 111 7.29 10.34 27.85
C GLY A 111 7.67 11.81 27.85
N ARG A 112 6.70 12.68 27.55
CA ARG A 112 6.66 14.06 28.04
C ARG A 112 5.21 14.40 28.27
N SER A 113 4.78 14.00 29.46
CA SER A 113 3.60 14.45 30.16
C SER A 113 3.46 15.96 29.99
N THR A 114 2.24 16.36 29.64
CA THR A 114 1.67 17.66 29.93
C THR A 114 1.96 18.04 31.40
N GLU A 115 2.60 19.17 31.60
CA GLU A 115 2.61 19.91 32.86
C GLU A 115 2.59 21.40 32.54
N ALA A 116 1.77 22.15 33.29
CA ALA A 116 1.39 23.57 33.21
C ALA A 116 0.17 23.92 32.33
#